data_AF-A0A973F7L4-F1
#
_entry.id   AF-A0A973F7L4-F1
#
_cell.length_a   1.000
_cell.length_b   1.000
_cell.length_c   1.000
_cell.angle_alpha   90.00
_cell.angle_beta   90.00
_cell.angle_gamma   90.00
#
_symmetry.space_group_name_H-M   'P 1'
#
loop_
_entity.id
_entity.type
_entity.pdbx_description
1 polymer ?
#
loop_
_entity_poly.entity_id
_entity_poly.type
_entity_poly.pdbx_seq_one_letter_code
_entity_poly.pdbx_strand_id
1 'polypeptide(L)'
;MTEADSPEIPQQKFNITPKTPYSEIAKNSNMRDRRIGFLITQDICKNVEELTTLNVANTGRALYTGINGNWETRSVTTISLEVAPRLQSIMYGTGYSMDSPELVYLSGIAFLTEAEKREKQLTENLQALQAGKRTFETEEAKQKRKTQEEEDLGRAGYVARNLHIALDQYTKDTLLNPPYRQILRELYFWGNRKELAKVQTANNRKKVYGLVSEGKIDDAAAFLQNIGVWNYTAIDEVTVQEKEKI
;
A
#
# COMPACT_ATOMS: atom_id res chain seq x y z
N MET A 1 36.22 -22.90 20.03
CA MET A 1 35.02 -22.07 20.23
C MET A 1 34.69 -21.49 18.88
N THR A 2 33.73 -22.09 18.19
CA THR A 2 33.29 -21.67 16.85
C THR A 2 32.18 -20.65 17.03
N GLU A 3 32.41 -19.42 16.60
CA GLU A 3 31.38 -18.40 16.41
C GLU A 3 30.34 -18.97 15.45
N ALA A 4 29.08 -19.01 15.89
CA ALA A 4 27.97 -19.37 15.04
C ALA A 4 27.71 -18.18 14.10
N ASP A 5 28.15 -18.31 12.85
CA ASP A 5 27.73 -17.45 11.76
C ASP A 5 26.20 -17.41 11.75
N SER A 6 25.66 -16.23 12.07
CA SER A 6 24.25 -15.95 11.87
C SER A 6 23.96 -16.11 10.37
N PRO A 7 22.91 -16.84 9.96
CA PRO A 7 22.63 -17.03 8.55
C PRO A 7 22.35 -15.67 7.89
N GLU A 8 23.29 -15.19 7.08
CA GLU A 8 23.05 -14.10 6.14
C GLU A 8 21.97 -14.57 5.16
N ILE A 9 20.77 -14.00 5.32
CA ILE A 9 19.67 -14.21 4.39
C ILE A 9 20.15 -13.68 3.02
N PRO A 10 20.22 -14.51 1.96
CA PRO A 10 20.66 -14.05 0.65
C PRO A 10 19.67 -13.01 0.12
N GLN A 11 20.07 -11.73 0.10
CA GLN A 11 19.30 -10.68 -0.55
C GLN A 11 19.37 -10.89 -2.06
N GLN A 12 18.30 -11.46 -2.65
CA GLN A 12 18.12 -11.41 -4.09
C GLN A 12 17.96 -9.93 -4.46
N LYS A 13 18.94 -9.40 -5.20
CA LYS A 13 18.96 -8.00 -5.66
C LYS A 13 17.75 -7.75 -6.57
N PHE A 14 16.68 -7.23 -5.98
CA PHE A 14 15.84 -6.27 -6.68
C PHE A 14 16.78 -5.23 -7.29
N ASN A 15 16.60 -4.90 -8.55
CA ASN A 15 17.31 -3.78 -9.16
C ASN A 15 16.71 -2.51 -8.55
N ILE A 16 17.03 -2.25 -7.29
CA ILE A 16 16.53 -1.12 -6.55
C ILE A 16 17.27 0.08 -7.11
N THR A 17 16.59 0.89 -7.91
CA THR A 17 17.06 2.24 -8.18
C THR A 17 17.29 2.88 -6.82
N PRO A 18 18.46 3.46 -6.53
CA PRO A 18 18.69 4.15 -5.27
C PRO A 18 17.61 5.20 -5.04
N LYS A 19 16.99 5.14 -3.86
CA LYS A 19 15.91 6.04 -3.44
C LYS A 19 16.43 6.99 -2.38
N THR A 20 15.61 7.98 -2.02
CA THR A 20 15.99 9.01 -1.06
C THR A 20 16.35 8.34 0.27
N PRO A 21 17.59 8.50 0.78
CA PRO A 21 18.00 7.88 2.04
C PRO A 21 17.20 8.45 3.21
N TYR A 22 16.97 7.63 4.25
CA TYR A 22 16.34 8.08 5.47
C TYR A 22 17.01 9.34 6.04
N SER A 23 18.34 9.41 6.02
CA SER A 23 19.11 10.53 6.55
C SER A 23 18.86 11.86 5.83
N GLU A 24 18.50 11.84 4.54
CA GLU A 24 18.15 13.05 3.78
C GLU A 24 16.74 13.53 4.11
N ILE A 25 15.81 12.59 4.27
CA ILE A 25 14.44 12.90 4.68
C ILE A 25 14.42 13.36 6.14
N ALA A 26 15.17 12.70 7.02
CA ALA A 26 15.19 12.96 8.46
C ALA A 26 15.76 14.33 8.83
N LYS A 27 16.64 14.90 7.99
CA LYS A 27 17.12 16.28 8.11
C LYS A 27 16.00 17.31 7.91
N ASN A 28 14.90 16.93 7.27
CA ASN A 28 13.75 17.78 6.98
C ASN A 28 12.49 17.22 7.67
N SER A 29 12.35 17.53 8.96
CA SER A 29 11.26 17.02 9.81
C SER A 29 9.86 17.57 9.46
N ASN A 30 9.78 18.56 8.57
CA ASN A 30 8.53 19.25 8.27
C ASN A 30 7.84 18.66 7.02
N MET A 31 6.76 17.90 7.22
CA MET A 31 5.92 17.34 6.14
C MET A 31 5.34 18.41 5.19
N ARG A 32 5.35 19.69 5.60
CA ARG A 32 4.93 20.81 4.76
C ARG A 32 5.98 21.21 3.73
N ASP A 33 7.21 20.69 3.84
CA ASP A 33 8.18 20.82 2.76
C ASP A 33 7.71 19.98 1.57
N ARG A 34 7.10 20.67 0.61
CA ARG A 34 6.59 20.08 -0.63
C ARG A 34 7.67 19.28 -1.36
N ARG A 35 8.96 19.63 -1.20
CA ARG A 35 10.07 18.90 -1.81
C ARG A 35 10.18 17.48 -1.26
N ILE A 36 10.10 17.31 0.06
CA ILE A 36 10.18 15.99 0.70
C ILE A 36 8.97 15.14 0.36
N GLY A 37 7.76 15.72 0.43
CA GLY A 37 6.55 15.02 0.00
C GLY A 37 6.62 14.56 -1.47
N PHE A 38 7.22 15.37 -2.35
CA PHE A 38 7.43 15.03 -3.75
C PHE A 38 8.48 13.91 -3.93
N LEU A 39 9.62 13.99 -3.25
CA LEU A 39 10.67 12.95 -3.31
C LEU A 39 10.14 11.58 -2.87
N ILE A 40 9.44 11.54 -1.72
CA ILE A 40 8.83 10.32 -1.21
C ILE A 40 7.78 9.79 -2.20
N THR A 41 6.99 10.68 -2.80
CA THR A 41 6.01 10.29 -3.84
C THR A 41 6.68 9.65 -5.05
N GLN A 42 7.79 10.21 -5.54
CA GLN A 42 8.56 9.64 -6.64
C GLN A 42 9.12 8.26 -6.28
N ASP A 43 9.65 8.11 -5.07
CA ASP A 43 10.22 6.84 -4.60
C ASP A 43 9.16 5.76 -4.42
N ILE A 44 7.95 6.14 -3.97
CA ILE A 44 6.78 5.24 -3.93
C ILE A 44 6.44 4.75 -5.33
N CYS A 45 6.33 5.66 -6.30
CA CYS A 45 6.01 5.30 -7.68
C CYS A 45 7.07 4.35 -8.26
N LYS A 46 8.36 4.64 -8.03
CA LYS A 46 9.46 3.76 -8.46
C LYS A 46 9.38 2.38 -7.82
N ASN A 47 9.09 2.29 -6.51
CA ASN A 47 8.91 0.99 -5.84
C ASN A 47 7.83 0.15 -6.55
N VAL A 48 6.71 0.77 -6.92
CA VAL A 48 5.61 0.07 -7.60
C VAL A 48 5.97 -0.33 -9.03
N GLU A 49 6.66 0.55 -9.77
CA GLU A 49 7.18 0.27 -11.12
C GLU A 49 8.14 -0.92 -11.10
N GLU A 50 9.07 -0.95 -10.14
CA GLU A 50 10.04 -2.04 -9.95
C GLU A 50 9.37 -3.34 -9.51
N LEU A 51 8.27 -3.27 -8.73
CA LEU A 51 7.52 -4.46 -8.30
C LEU A 51 6.71 -5.10 -9.43
N THR A 52 6.09 -4.31 -10.30
CA THR A 52 5.00 -4.81 -11.17
C THR A 52 5.19 -4.55 -12.66
N THR A 53 6.29 -3.90 -13.06
CA THR A 53 6.51 -3.38 -14.43
C THR A 53 5.41 -2.43 -14.93
N LEU A 54 4.47 -2.04 -14.06
CA LEU A 54 3.35 -1.17 -14.39
C LEU A 54 3.88 0.24 -14.61
N ASN A 55 3.42 0.92 -15.66
CA ASN A 55 3.64 2.35 -15.80
C ASN A 55 2.76 3.10 -14.79
N VAL A 56 3.37 3.69 -13.76
CA VAL A 56 2.62 4.33 -12.66
C VAL A 56 1.92 5.61 -13.08
N ALA A 57 2.43 6.35 -14.07
CA ALA A 57 1.73 7.52 -14.61
C ALA A 57 0.38 7.12 -15.24
N ASN A 58 0.38 6.03 -16.03
CA ASN A 58 -0.82 5.51 -16.68
C ASN A 58 -1.78 4.81 -15.70
N THR A 59 -1.24 4.03 -14.77
CA THR A 59 -2.06 3.27 -13.80
C THR A 59 -2.58 4.15 -12.67
N GLY A 60 -1.78 5.07 -12.14
CA GLY A 60 -2.22 6.05 -11.14
C GLY A 60 -3.42 6.88 -11.61
N ARG A 61 -3.51 7.18 -12.91
CA ARG A 61 -4.70 7.83 -13.50
C ARG A 61 -5.97 6.99 -13.40
N ALA A 62 -5.87 5.66 -13.53
CA ALA A 62 -7.02 4.76 -13.39
C ALA A 62 -7.46 4.61 -11.93
N LEU A 63 -6.50 4.69 -10.99
CA LEU A 63 -6.74 4.56 -9.55
C LEU A 63 -7.36 5.82 -8.93
N TYR A 64 -6.86 6.99 -9.30
CA TYR A 64 -7.21 8.26 -8.67
C TYR A 64 -7.91 9.18 -9.66
N THR A 65 -9.24 9.23 -9.57
CA THR A 65 -10.04 10.14 -10.40
C THR A 65 -10.82 11.10 -9.52
N GLY A 66 -10.77 12.38 -9.88
CA GLY A 66 -11.71 13.37 -9.34
C GLY A 66 -12.82 13.64 -10.34
N ILE A 67 -13.97 14.10 -9.84
CA ILE A 67 -15.26 14.26 -10.53
C ILE A 67 -15.21 15.15 -11.81
N ASN A 68 -14.14 15.94 -12.00
CA ASN A 68 -14.05 17.01 -13.03
C ASN A 68 -12.94 16.84 -14.10
N GLY A 69 -12.40 15.63 -14.32
CA GLY A 69 -11.67 15.36 -15.58
C GLY A 69 -10.33 16.08 -15.83
N ASN A 70 -9.61 16.54 -14.80
CA ASN A 70 -8.19 16.88 -14.90
C ASN A 70 -7.37 15.79 -14.20
N TRP A 71 -6.68 14.95 -14.99
CA TRP A 71 -6.36 13.56 -14.62
C TRP A 71 -4.92 13.34 -14.14
N GLU A 72 -3.92 14.01 -14.72
CA GLU A 72 -2.50 13.77 -14.40
C GLU A 72 -2.07 14.42 -13.09
N THR A 73 -2.59 15.60 -12.76
CA THR A 73 -2.23 16.30 -11.53
C THR A 73 -2.82 15.61 -10.31
N ARG A 74 -3.93 14.88 -10.45
CA ARG A 74 -4.66 14.31 -9.31
C ARG A 74 -4.04 13.02 -8.77
N SER A 75 -3.49 12.15 -9.62
CA SER A 75 -2.91 10.87 -9.16
C SER A 75 -1.66 11.08 -8.30
N VAL A 76 -0.67 11.82 -8.80
CA VAL A 76 0.57 12.14 -8.06
C VAL A 76 0.27 12.99 -6.82
N THR A 77 -0.67 13.93 -6.93
CA THR A 77 -1.09 14.74 -5.77
C THR A 77 -1.77 13.87 -4.71
N THR A 78 -2.63 12.92 -5.07
CA THR A 78 -3.25 12.03 -4.10
C THR A 78 -2.23 11.14 -3.41
N ILE A 79 -1.26 10.59 -4.14
CA ILE A 79 -0.16 9.82 -3.52
C ILE A 79 0.62 10.71 -2.54
N SER A 80 0.91 11.95 -2.94
CA SER A 80 1.63 12.92 -2.10
C SER A 80 0.87 13.34 -0.84
N LEU A 81 -0.46 13.41 -0.91
CA LEU A 81 -1.30 13.85 0.22
C LEU A 81 -1.74 12.71 1.14
N GLU A 82 -1.96 11.50 0.61
CA GLU A 82 -2.56 10.39 1.36
C GLU A 82 -1.56 9.30 1.70
N VAL A 83 -0.65 8.97 0.78
CA VAL A 83 0.25 7.83 0.91
C VAL A 83 1.60 8.24 1.48
N ALA A 84 2.23 9.27 0.91
CA ALA A 84 3.55 9.73 1.30
C ALA A 84 3.66 10.08 2.80
N PRO A 85 2.68 10.77 3.44
CA PRO A 85 2.77 11.08 4.87
C PRO A 85 2.73 9.83 5.76
N ARG A 86 2.00 8.77 5.33
CA ARG A 86 1.90 7.52 6.09
C ARG A 86 3.20 6.75 6.04
N LEU A 87 3.76 6.59 4.83
CA LEU A 87 5.04 5.91 4.65
C LEU A 87 6.17 6.69 5.32
N GLN A 88 6.18 8.01 5.21
CA GLN A 88 7.13 8.86 5.94
C GLN A 88 7.01 8.67 7.45
N SER A 89 5.80 8.60 8.01
CA SER A 89 5.63 8.35 9.45
C SER A 89 6.18 6.99 9.89
N ILE A 90 6.04 5.96 9.06
CA ILE A 90 6.60 4.63 9.33
C ILE A 90 8.11 4.69 9.26
N MET A 91 8.63 5.28 8.19
CA MET A 91 10.04 5.52 7.96
C MET A 91 10.71 6.23 9.15
N TYR A 92 10.12 7.30 9.67
CA TYR A 92 10.60 7.99 10.89
C TYR A 92 10.48 7.16 12.16
N GLY A 93 9.43 6.34 12.25
CA GLY A 93 9.20 5.48 13.41
C GLY A 93 10.22 4.34 13.49
N THR A 94 10.56 3.74 12.36
CA THR A 94 11.37 2.52 12.30
C THR A 94 12.82 2.77 11.87
N GLY A 95 13.12 3.92 11.27
CA GLY A 95 14.44 4.24 10.71
C GLY A 95 14.70 3.63 9.33
N TYR A 96 13.68 3.08 8.67
CA TYR A 96 13.82 2.50 7.34
C TYR A 96 14.09 3.56 6.28
N SER A 97 14.71 3.16 5.17
CA SER A 97 14.85 3.98 3.97
C SER A 97 13.82 3.56 2.92
N MET A 98 13.57 4.40 1.90
CA MET A 98 12.57 4.10 0.85
C MET A 98 12.90 2.88 -0.02
N ASP A 99 14.16 2.45 -0.01
CA ASP A 99 14.67 1.22 -0.65
C ASP A 99 14.61 -0.01 0.26
N SER A 100 14.25 0.15 1.54
CA SER A 100 14.06 -0.98 2.44
C SER A 100 12.94 -1.91 1.96
N PRO A 101 13.06 -3.23 2.17
CA PRO A 101 12.02 -4.16 1.75
C PRO A 101 10.62 -3.84 2.28
N GLU A 102 10.56 -3.31 3.49
CA GLU A 102 9.34 -2.89 4.16
C GLU A 102 8.66 -1.75 3.43
N LEU A 103 9.42 -0.72 3.02
CA LEU A 103 8.86 0.44 2.35
C LEU A 103 8.54 0.14 0.89
N VAL A 104 9.27 -0.77 0.25
CA VAL A 104 8.90 -1.33 -1.07
C VAL A 104 7.55 -2.05 -0.97
N TYR A 105 7.42 -2.97 -0.02
CA TYR A 105 6.18 -3.71 0.23
C TYR A 105 5.00 -2.78 0.50
N LEU A 106 5.18 -1.81 1.40
CA LEU A 106 4.11 -0.88 1.77
C LEU A 106 3.71 0.07 0.64
N SER A 107 4.63 0.46 -0.25
CA SER A 107 4.30 1.18 -1.48
C SER A 107 3.37 0.37 -2.37
N GLY A 108 3.63 -0.93 -2.55
CA GLY A 108 2.75 -1.81 -3.32
C GLY A 108 1.38 -1.99 -2.65
N ILE A 109 1.34 -2.17 -1.32
CA ILE A 109 0.09 -2.25 -0.55
C ILE A 109 -0.76 -0.99 -0.71
N ALA A 110 -0.14 0.19 -0.70
CA ALA A 110 -0.83 1.45 -0.91
C ALA A 110 -1.55 1.50 -2.25
N PHE A 111 -0.86 1.13 -3.33
CA PHE A 111 -1.44 1.11 -4.68
C PHE A 111 -2.50 0.02 -4.82
N LEU A 112 -2.28 -1.16 -4.24
CA LEU A 112 -3.23 -2.26 -4.29
C LEU A 112 -4.55 -1.85 -3.63
N THR A 113 -4.47 -1.23 -2.46
CA THR A 113 -5.65 -0.78 -1.71
C THR A 113 -6.47 0.22 -2.51
N GLU A 114 -5.82 1.18 -3.17
CA GLU A 114 -6.52 2.18 -3.96
C GLU A 114 -7.09 1.57 -5.27
N ALA A 115 -6.44 0.56 -5.83
CA ALA A 115 -6.99 -0.25 -6.92
C ALA A 115 -8.25 -1.00 -6.53
N GLU A 116 -8.25 -1.73 -5.41
CA GLU A 116 -9.40 -2.48 -4.93
C GLU A 116 -10.57 -1.55 -4.56
N LYS A 117 -10.27 -0.43 -3.90
CA LYS A 117 -11.27 0.61 -3.58
C LYS A 117 -11.90 1.19 -4.84
N ARG A 118 -11.08 1.48 -5.86
CA ARG A 118 -11.54 2.03 -7.13
C ARG A 118 -12.38 1.01 -7.91
N GLU A 119 -11.94 -0.25 -7.95
CA GLU A 119 -12.66 -1.36 -8.58
C GLU A 119 -14.05 -1.52 -7.94
N LYS A 120 -14.12 -1.54 -6.61
CA LYS A 120 -15.38 -1.58 -5.86
C LYS A 120 -16.29 -0.40 -6.21
N GLN A 121 -15.75 0.83 -6.16
CA GLN A 121 -16.53 2.04 -6.46
C GLN A 121 -17.09 2.02 -7.90
N LEU A 122 -16.29 1.61 -8.88
CA LEU A 122 -16.70 1.53 -10.27
C LEU A 122 -17.77 0.45 -10.48
N THR A 123 -17.60 -0.70 -9.82
CA THR A 123 -18.60 -1.79 -9.83
C THR A 123 -19.94 -1.30 -9.28
N GLU A 124 -19.94 -0.63 -8.13
CA GLU A 124 -21.14 -0.05 -7.52
C GLU A 124 -21.79 1.02 -8.42
N ASN A 125 -20.98 1.87 -9.07
CA ASN A 125 -21.46 2.89 -9.99
C ASN A 125 -22.13 2.31 -11.24
N LEU A 126 -21.56 1.24 -11.81
CA LEU A 126 -22.11 0.54 -12.98
C LEU A 126 -23.39 -0.21 -12.61
N GLN A 127 -23.43 -0.88 -11.45
CA GLN A 127 -24.65 -1.50 -10.92
C GLN A 127 -25.76 -0.46 -10.67
N ALA A 128 -25.43 0.69 -10.10
CA ALA A 128 -26.37 1.78 -9.90
C ALA A 128 -26.89 2.35 -11.23
N LEU A 129 -26.05 2.42 -12.27
CA LEU A 129 -26.45 2.84 -13.62
C LEU A 129 -27.41 1.81 -14.25
N GLN A 130 -27.10 0.51 -14.15
CA GLN A 130 -27.96 -0.57 -14.64
C GLN A 130 -29.31 -0.61 -13.93
N ALA A 131 -29.34 -0.34 -12.62
CA ALA A 131 -30.56 -0.25 -11.83
C ALA A 131 -31.34 1.06 -12.02
N GLY A 132 -30.92 1.95 -12.92
CA GLY A 132 -31.59 3.24 -13.17
C GLY A 132 -31.49 4.25 -12.01
N LYS A 133 -30.56 4.06 -11.07
CA LYS A 133 -30.39 4.92 -9.88
C LYS A 133 -29.55 6.17 -10.16
N ARG A 134 -29.03 6.34 -11.38
CA ARG A 134 -28.20 7.47 -11.79
C ARG A 134 -28.87 8.22 -12.94
N THR A 135 -28.96 9.54 -12.80
CA THR A 135 -29.56 10.45 -13.78
C THR A 135 -28.51 11.05 -14.69
N PHE A 136 -28.82 11.17 -15.97
CA PHE A 136 -27.98 11.79 -16.99
C PHE A 136 -28.82 12.73 -17.85
N GLU A 137 -28.20 13.80 -18.35
CA GLU A 137 -28.89 14.79 -19.20
C GLU A 137 -29.24 14.24 -20.58
N THR A 138 -28.43 13.31 -21.10
CA THR A 138 -28.65 12.64 -22.40
C THR A 138 -28.26 11.16 -22.32
N GLU A 139 -28.88 10.33 -23.18
CA GLU A 139 -28.49 8.92 -23.33
C GLU A 139 -27.05 8.79 -23.88
N GLU A 140 -26.59 9.74 -24.69
CA GLU A 140 -25.21 9.78 -25.16
C GLU A 140 -24.21 10.01 -24.00
N ALA A 141 -24.53 10.92 -23.07
CA ALA A 141 -23.71 11.15 -21.89
C ALA A 141 -23.67 9.93 -20.96
N LYS A 142 -24.81 9.25 -20.80
CA LYS A 142 -24.92 7.99 -20.05
C LYS A 142 -24.08 6.88 -20.68
N GLN A 143 -24.17 6.68 -21.99
CA GLN A 143 -23.40 5.65 -22.69
C GLN A 143 -21.91 5.94 -22.64
N LYS A 144 -21.49 7.19 -22.90
CA LYS A 144 -20.10 7.63 -22.76
C LYS A 144 -19.56 7.38 -21.36
N ARG A 145 -20.37 7.68 -20.33
CA ARG A 145 -19.97 7.46 -18.93
C ARG A 145 -19.84 5.98 -18.61
N LYS A 146 -20.79 5.15 -19.06
CA LYS A 146 -20.76 3.70 -18.87
C LYS A 146 -19.49 3.11 -19.48
N THR A 147 -19.19 3.41 -20.74
CA THR A 147 -17.97 2.91 -21.42
C THR A 147 -16.70 3.34 -20.69
N GLN A 148 -16.60 4.60 -20.26
CA GLN A 148 -15.43 5.06 -19.49
C GLN A 148 -15.28 4.31 -18.17
N GLU A 149 -16.37 4.09 -17.43
CA GLU A 149 -16.33 3.39 -16.14
C GLU A 149 -16.02 1.89 -16.31
N GLU A 150 -16.44 1.26 -17.40
CA GLU A 150 -16.08 -0.12 -17.76
C GLU A 150 -14.59 -0.24 -18.11
N GLU A 151 -14.04 0.70 -18.90
CA GLU A 151 -12.61 0.74 -19.20
C GLU A 151 -11.76 0.98 -17.95
N ASP A 152 -12.17 1.94 -17.11
CA ASP A 152 -11.48 2.25 -15.86
C ASP A 152 -11.53 1.05 -14.91
N LEU A 153 -12.64 0.29 -14.88
CA LEU A 153 -12.79 -0.91 -14.06
C LEU A 153 -11.81 -1.99 -14.52
N GLY A 154 -11.70 -2.22 -15.83
CA GLY A 154 -10.74 -3.15 -16.40
C GLY A 154 -9.30 -2.79 -16.04
N ARG A 155 -8.95 -1.50 -16.05
CA ARG A 155 -7.62 -1.01 -15.65
C ARG A 155 -7.37 -1.16 -14.15
N ALA A 156 -8.31 -0.78 -13.30
CA ALA A 156 -8.18 -0.93 -11.85
C ALA A 156 -8.00 -2.40 -11.46
N GLY A 157 -8.82 -3.30 -12.03
CA GLY A 157 -8.68 -4.74 -11.80
C GLY A 157 -7.37 -5.32 -12.34
N TYR A 158 -6.88 -4.83 -13.50
CA TYR A 158 -5.55 -5.22 -14.01
C TYR A 158 -4.43 -4.82 -13.04
N VAL A 159 -4.47 -3.60 -12.50
CA VAL A 159 -3.50 -3.11 -11.51
C VAL A 159 -3.56 -3.94 -10.23
N ALA A 160 -4.76 -4.17 -9.69
CA ALA A 160 -4.95 -4.97 -8.47
C ALA A 160 -4.40 -6.38 -8.63
N ARG A 161 -4.69 -7.07 -9.75
CA ARG A 161 -4.17 -8.42 -10.01
C ARG A 161 -2.65 -8.47 -10.10
N ASN A 162 -2.03 -7.56 -10.87
CA ASN A 162 -0.57 -7.54 -11.00
C ASN A 162 0.11 -7.22 -9.67
N LEU A 163 -0.44 -6.30 -8.87
CA LEU A 163 0.08 -6.00 -7.54
C LEU A 163 -0.09 -7.16 -6.58
N HIS A 164 -1.22 -7.88 -6.61
CA HIS A 164 -1.40 -9.10 -5.81
C HIS A 164 -0.32 -10.13 -6.12
N ILE A 165 -0.10 -10.44 -7.41
CA ILE A 165 0.92 -11.41 -7.83
C ILE A 165 2.32 -10.95 -7.43
N ALA A 166 2.67 -9.70 -7.71
CA ALA A 166 3.99 -9.16 -7.40
C ALA A 166 4.25 -9.10 -5.90
N LEU A 167 3.26 -8.69 -5.09
CA LEU A 167 3.40 -8.65 -3.64
C LEU A 167 3.48 -10.05 -3.03
N ASP A 168 2.71 -11.01 -3.53
CA ASP A 168 2.81 -12.39 -3.08
C ASP A 168 4.22 -12.95 -3.34
N GLN A 169 4.72 -12.80 -4.57
CA GLN A 169 6.08 -13.19 -4.93
C GLN A 169 7.13 -12.46 -4.07
N TYR A 170 7.01 -11.13 -3.95
CA TYR A 170 7.91 -10.31 -3.13
C TYR A 170 7.99 -10.80 -1.69
N THR A 171 6.86 -11.16 -1.09
CA THR A 171 6.81 -11.63 0.29
C THR A 171 7.39 -13.04 0.46
N LYS A 172 7.28 -13.89 -0.56
CA LYS A 172 7.90 -15.22 -0.62
C LYS A 172 9.40 -15.18 -0.82
N ASP A 173 9.94 -14.09 -1.39
CA ASP A 173 11.37 -13.98 -1.66
C ASP A 173 12.10 -13.13 -0.61
N THR A 174 11.45 -12.11 -0.05
CA THR A 174 12.12 -11.06 0.73
C THR A 174 11.57 -10.88 2.15
N LEU A 175 10.24 -10.87 2.31
CA LEU A 175 9.59 -10.62 3.60
C LEU A 175 8.91 -11.88 4.14
N LEU A 176 9.70 -12.93 4.39
CA LEU A 176 9.21 -14.29 4.68
C LEU A 176 8.33 -14.40 5.93
N ASN A 177 8.58 -13.58 6.95
CA ASN A 177 7.91 -13.66 8.26
C ASN A 177 6.45 -13.14 8.16
N PRO A 178 5.41 -13.99 8.26
CA PRO A 178 4.02 -13.55 8.12
C PRO A 178 3.55 -12.56 9.21
N PRO A 179 3.84 -12.78 10.51
CA PRO A 179 3.61 -11.77 11.55
C PRO A 179 4.18 -10.40 11.21
N TYR A 180 5.40 -10.35 10.69
CA TYR A 180 6.06 -9.10 10.34
C TYR A 180 5.30 -8.33 9.25
N ARG A 181 4.89 -9.02 8.18
CA ARG A 181 4.08 -8.42 7.10
C ARG A 181 2.77 -7.85 7.63
N GLN A 182 2.12 -8.56 8.55
CA GLN A 182 0.89 -8.09 9.15
C GLN A 182 1.14 -6.83 9.99
N ILE A 183 2.18 -6.80 10.82
CA ILE A 183 2.56 -5.60 11.60
C ILE A 183 2.78 -4.40 10.67
N LEU A 184 3.47 -4.57 9.54
CA LEU A 184 3.67 -3.50 8.56
C LEU A 184 2.32 -2.98 8.01
N ARG A 185 1.40 -3.87 7.63
CA ARG A 185 0.05 -3.48 7.18
C ARG A 185 -0.70 -2.72 8.27
N GLU A 186 -0.64 -3.18 9.51
CA GLU A 186 -1.28 -2.54 10.66
C GLU A 186 -0.73 -1.13 10.92
N LEU A 187 0.59 -0.94 10.76
CA LEU A 187 1.23 0.37 10.85
C LEU A 187 0.82 1.31 9.71
N TYR A 188 0.60 0.78 8.51
CA TYR A 188 0.15 1.56 7.35
C TYR A 188 -1.29 2.03 7.46
N PHE A 189 -2.19 1.17 7.95
CA PHE A 189 -3.61 1.50 8.16
C PHE A 189 -3.92 2.08 9.54
N TRP A 190 -2.89 2.44 10.31
CA TRP A 190 -3.05 2.97 11.65
C TRP A 190 -3.89 4.25 11.66
N GLY A 191 -4.99 4.25 12.42
CA GLY A 191 -5.92 5.37 12.53
C GLY A 191 -7.01 5.41 11.46
N ASN A 192 -7.01 4.50 10.48
CA ASN A 192 -8.03 4.46 9.43
C ASN A 192 -9.30 3.70 9.85
N ARG A 193 -9.22 2.90 10.92
CA ARG A 193 -10.33 2.10 11.45
C ARG A 193 -10.98 2.82 12.63
N LYS A 194 -12.18 3.37 12.41
CA LYS A 194 -12.92 4.16 13.42
C LYS A 194 -13.22 3.33 14.67
N GLU A 195 -13.51 2.05 14.48
CA GLU A 195 -13.78 1.07 15.52
C GLU A 195 -12.56 0.82 16.44
N LEU A 196 -11.34 1.09 15.96
CA LEU A 196 -10.10 0.95 16.72
C LEU A 196 -9.53 2.28 17.21
N ALA A 197 -10.22 3.41 17.02
CA ALA A 197 -9.69 4.73 17.35
C ALA A 197 -9.24 4.88 18.82
N LYS A 198 -9.90 4.17 19.75
CA LYS A 198 -9.55 4.18 21.18
C LYS A 198 -8.21 3.51 21.48
N VAL A 199 -7.82 2.52 20.69
CA VAL A 199 -6.60 1.72 20.90
C VAL A 199 -5.48 2.10 19.94
N GLN A 200 -5.80 2.65 18.77
CA GLN A 200 -4.83 3.14 17.79
C GLN A 200 -4.30 4.55 18.13
N THR A 201 -3.80 4.71 19.36
CA THR A 201 -3.23 5.98 19.83
C THR A 201 -1.80 6.20 19.30
N ALA A 202 -1.32 7.44 19.32
CA ALA A 202 0.06 7.77 18.96
C ALA A 202 1.09 7.07 19.85
N ASN A 203 0.79 6.88 21.14
CA ASN A 203 1.69 6.19 22.08
C ASN A 203 1.81 4.71 21.74
N ASN A 204 0.68 4.05 21.44
CA ASN A 204 0.69 2.64 21.04
C ASN A 204 1.42 2.46 19.70
N ARG A 205 1.24 3.38 18.74
CA ARG A 205 1.99 3.37 17.47
C ARG A 205 3.50 3.49 17.70
N LYS A 206 3.93 4.44 18.54
CA LYS A 206 5.34 4.62 18.91
C LYS A 206 5.93 3.36 19.57
N LYS A 207 5.16 2.67 20.40
CA LYS A 207 5.59 1.41 21.01
C LYS A 207 5.81 0.33 19.95
N VAL A 208 4.90 0.17 18.99
CA VAL A 208 5.06 -0.78 17.88
C VAL A 208 6.29 -0.42 17.05
N TYR A 209 6.50 0.87 16.75
CA TYR A 209 7.71 1.33 16.04
C TYR A 209 9.00 0.94 16.76
N GLY A 210 9.09 1.18 18.08
CA GLY A 210 10.26 0.79 18.87
C GLY A 210 10.55 -0.71 18.77
N LEU A 211 9.52 -1.54 18.99
CA LEU A 211 9.66 -3.00 18.91
C LEU A 211 10.11 -3.47 17.52
N VAL A 212 9.53 -2.90 16.45
CA VAL A 212 9.91 -3.22 15.08
C VAL A 212 11.35 -2.78 14.77
N SER A 213 11.75 -1.58 15.20
CA SER A 213 13.13 -1.08 14.99
C SER A 213 14.18 -1.90 15.74
N GLU A 214 13.80 -2.54 16.85
CA GLU A 214 14.64 -3.45 17.63
C GLU A 214 14.63 -4.89 17.11
N GLY A 215 13.88 -5.18 16.04
CA GLY A 215 13.72 -6.54 15.49
C GLY A 215 12.84 -7.46 16.36
N LYS A 216 12.15 -6.92 17.36
CA LYS A 216 11.27 -7.67 18.30
C LYS A 216 9.89 -7.89 17.70
N ILE A 217 9.84 -8.63 16.60
CA ILE A 217 8.61 -8.85 15.82
C ILE A 217 7.54 -9.58 16.64
N ASP A 218 7.91 -10.60 17.42
CA ASP A 218 6.96 -11.36 18.24
C ASP A 218 6.37 -10.52 19.37
N ASP A 219 7.17 -9.65 20.00
CA ASP A 219 6.69 -8.72 21.02
C ASP A 219 5.75 -7.67 20.41
N ALA A 220 6.06 -7.18 19.21
CA ALA A 220 5.18 -6.27 18.48
C ALA A 220 3.84 -6.96 18.14
N ALA A 221 3.89 -8.22 17.72
CA ALA A 221 2.73 -9.03 17.43
C ALA A 221 1.84 -9.23 18.66
N ALA A 222 2.44 -9.70 19.76
CA ALA A 222 1.75 -9.89 21.03
C ALA A 222 1.15 -8.58 21.56
N PHE A 223 1.86 -7.46 21.40
CA PHE A 223 1.33 -6.15 21.78
C PHE A 223 0.09 -5.76 20.97
N LEU A 224 0.12 -5.90 19.64
CA LEU A 224 -1.02 -5.60 18.77
C LEU A 224 -2.24 -6.48 19.07
N GLN A 225 -2.02 -7.75 19.41
CA GLN A 225 -3.07 -8.66 19.85
C GLN A 225 -3.68 -8.22 21.17
N ASN A 226 -2.85 -7.88 22.15
CA ASN A 226 -3.32 -7.43 23.47
C ASN A 226 -4.18 -6.16 23.38
N ILE A 227 -3.82 -5.21 22.52
CA ILE A 227 -4.61 -3.98 22.34
C ILE A 227 -5.81 -4.17 21.39
N GLY A 228 -6.10 -5.39 20.94
CA GLY A 228 -7.24 -5.70 20.08
C GLY A 228 -7.17 -5.11 18.67
N VAL A 229 -5.97 -4.74 18.20
CA VAL A 229 -5.75 -4.24 16.84
C VAL A 229 -5.61 -5.39 15.85
N TRP A 230 -5.16 -6.55 16.33
CA TRP A 230 -4.92 -7.73 15.52
C TRP A 230 -5.44 -8.99 16.22
N ASN A 231 -6.37 -9.71 15.60
CA ASN A 231 -6.72 -11.07 16.03
C ASN A 231 -6.00 -12.07 15.14
N TYR A 232 -4.80 -12.51 15.53
CA TYR A 232 -4.16 -13.64 14.86
C TYR A 232 -4.70 -14.93 15.45
N THR A 233 -5.55 -15.62 14.70
CA THR A 233 -5.51 -17.08 14.70
C THR A 233 -4.47 -17.45 13.66
N ALA A 234 -3.51 -18.31 14.00
CA ALA A 234 -2.64 -18.93 13.00
C ALA A 234 -3.55 -19.59 11.96
N ILE A 235 -3.68 -18.95 10.80
CA ILE A 235 -4.34 -19.57 9.66
C ILE A 235 -3.28 -20.49 9.09
N ASP A 236 -3.39 -21.78 9.40
CA ASP A 236 -2.75 -22.83 8.61
C ASP A 236 -2.99 -22.51 7.14
N GLU A 237 -1.94 -22.57 6.34
CA GLU A 237 -1.95 -22.29 4.91
C GLU A 237 -3.01 -23.15 4.18
N VAL A 238 -4.24 -22.68 4.13
CA VAL A 238 -5.24 -23.23 3.21
C VAL A 238 -4.95 -22.64 1.85
N THR A 239 -4.18 -23.43 1.13
CA THR A 239 -3.84 -23.43 -0.27
C THR A 239 -4.88 -22.71 -1.14
N VAL A 240 -4.41 -21.70 -1.87
CA VAL A 240 -5.08 -21.12 -3.04
C VAL A 240 -5.13 -22.21 -4.13
N GLN A 241 -6.10 -23.12 -4.06
CA GLN A 241 -6.38 -24.09 -5.13
C GLN A 241 -7.87 -24.18 -5.52
N GLU A 242 -8.79 -23.50 -4.85
CA GLU A 242 -10.24 -23.66 -5.14
C GLU A 242 -10.89 -22.52 -5.94
N LYS A 243 -10.13 -21.61 -6.57
CA LYS A 243 -10.71 -20.62 -7.49
C LYS A 243 -10.52 -20.89 -8.99
N GLU A 244 -9.92 -22.02 -9.37
CA GLU A 244 -9.81 -22.45 -10.78
C GLU A 244 -10.86 -23.48 -11.22
N LYS A 245 -11.95 -23.66 -10.46
CA LYS A 245 -13.07 -24.51 -10.88
C LYS A 245 -14.43 -23.85 -10.68
N ILE A 246 -14.70 -22.75 -11.38
CA ILE A 246 -16.06 -22.39 -11.85
C ILE A 246 -15.95 -21.76 -13.24
#